data_AF-A0A5B8UW66-F1
#
_entry.id   AF-A0A5B8UW66-F1
#
_cell.length_a   1.000
_cell.length_b   1.000
_cell.length_c   1.000
_cell.angle_alpha   90.00
_cell.angle_beta   90.00
_cell.angle_gamma   90.00
#
_symmetry.space_group_name_H-M   'P 1'
#
loop_
_entity.id
_entity.type
_entity.pdbx_description
1 polymer ?
#
loop_
_entity_poly.entity_id
_entity_poly.type
_entity_poly.pdbx_seq_one_letter_code
_entity_poly.pdbx_strand_id
1 'polypeptide(L)'
;MKKIAPVFKSWFAYATAITLVCGIIYVTVQQSYRTSANDPQLQMAEDAANAISKGAAPKTVIGAATPVEISESLSPYLVIYDSAGNMVASNASLNGAPLRIPKGVVDYVNKYGKDAATWQPEPGVRQAMVGIRSIGKGFIAFSGRSLRRVEERISILGEQVALGWIMSLIGMAVVLFIINAFTPRSALS
;
A
#
# COMPACT_ATOMS: atom_id res chain seq x y z
N MET A 1 -23.62 -14.87 -41.88
CA MET A 1 -23.66 -14.94 -40.40
C MET A 1 -23.01 -16.19 -39.80
N LYS A 2 -23.08 -17.39 -40.41
CA LYS A 2 -22.50 -18.64 -39.86
C LYS A 2 -20.96 -18.66 -39.62
N LYS A 3 -20.20 -17.70 -40.18
CA LYS A 3 -18.72 -17.62 -40.07
C LYS A 3 -18.19 -16.78 -38.90
N ILE A 4 -19.04 -15.96 -38.26
CA ILE A 4 -18.61 -14.99 -37.22
C ILE A 4 -18.65 -15.62 -35.82
N ALA A 5 -19.62 -16.51 -35.57
CA ALA A 5 -19.80 -17.20 -34.31
C ALA A 5 -18.55 -17.97 -33.80
N PRO A 6 -17.80 -18.75 -34.61
CA PRO A 6 -16.62 -19.45 -34.12
C PRO A 6 -15.45 -18.51 -33.79
N VAL A 7 -15.23 -17.48 -34.61
CA VAL A 7 -14.20 -16.45 -34.36
C VAL A 7 -14.49 -15.70 -33.07
N PHE A 8 -15.75 -15.33 -32.84
CA PHE A 8 -16.19 -14.65 -31.63
C PHE A 8 -16.02 -15.53 -30.38
N LYS A 9 -16.34 -16.83 -30.47
CA LYS A 9 -16.13 -17.78 -29.36
C LYS A 9 -14.65 -17.92 -29.00
N SER A 10 -13.77 -18.06 -29.99
CA SER A 10 -12.32 -18.11 -29.77
C SER A 10 -11.81 -16.80 -29.18
N TRP A 11 -12.22 -15.65 -29.74
CA TRP A 11 -11.85 -14.33 -29.22
C TRP A 11 -12.27 -14.17 -27.75
N PHE A 12 -13.48 -14.59 -27.37
CA PHE A 12 -13.95 -14.50 -25.99
C PHE A 12 -13.09 -15.33 -25.02
N ALA A 13 -12.66 -16.53 -25.44
CA ALA A 13 -11.76 -17.36 -24.63
C ALA A 13 -10.40 -16.66 -24.40
N TYR A 14 -9.81 -16.09 -25.45
CA TYR A 14 -8.58 -15.32 -25.33
C TYR A 14 -8.76 -14.03 -24.53
N ALA A 15 -9.87 -13.31 -24.73
CA ALA A 15 -10.20 -12.10 -23.98
C ALA A 15 -10.34 -12.38 -22.48
N THR A 16 -10.93 -13.52 -22.12
CA THR A 16 -11.00 -13.99 -20.74
C THR A 16 -9.61 -14.24 -20.17
N ALA A 17 -8.75 -14.95 -20.91
CA ALA A 17 -7.37 -15.20 -20.49
C ALA A 17 -6.55 -13.91 -20.31
N ILE A 18 -6.62 -12.99 -21.28
CA ILE A 18 -5.97 -11.66 -21.21
C ILE A 18 -6.45 -10.89 -19.98
N THR A 19 -7.76 -10.88 -19.74
CA THR A 19 -8.36 -10.18 -18.59
C THR A 19 -7.88 -10.77 -17.27
N LEU A 20 -7.82 -12.10 -17.15
CA LEU A 20 -7.31 -12.76 -15.94
C LEU A 20 -5.84 -12.42 -15.69
N VAL A 21 -5.00 -12.44 -16.74
CA VAL A 21 -3.58 -12.10 -16.62
C VAL A 21 -3.40 -10.63 -16.20
N CYS A 22 -4.09 -9.70 -16.86
CA CYS A 22 -4.06 -8.28 -16.48
C CYS A 22 -4.57 -8.06 -15.04
N GLY A 23 -5.63 -8.76 -14.64
CA GLY A 23 -6.16 -8.71 -13.28
C GLY A 23 -5.16 -9.21 -12.23
N ILE A 24 -4.48 -10.33 -12.50
CA ILE A 24 -3.43 -10.86 -11.62
C ILE A 24 -2.26 -9.87 -11.51
N ILE A 25 -1.81 -9.29 -12.62
CA ILE A 25 -0.75 -8.27 -12.62
C ILE A 25 -1.16 -7.08 -11.76
N TYR A 26 -2.39 -6.55 -11.95
CA TYR A 26 -2.88 -5.43 -11.15
C TYR A 26 -2.90 -5.75 -9.66
N VAL A 27 -3.52 -6.88 -9.27
CA VAL A 27 -3.64 -7.28 -7.86
C VAL A 27 -2.29 -7.51 -7.22
N THR A 28 -1.38 -8.23 -7.88
CA THR A 28 -0.05 -8.54 -7.33
C THR A 28 0.79 -7.28 -7.12
N VAL A 29 0.83 -6.37 -8.10
CA VAL A 29 1.62 -5.13 -7.99
C VAL A 29 0.96 -4.15 -7.02
N GLN A 30 -0.37 -4.02 -7.05
CA GLN A 30 -1.11 -3.21 -6.06
C GLN A 30 -0.81 -3.70 -4.63
N GLN A 31 -0.87 -5.01 -4.39
CA GLN A 31 -0.58 -5.60 -3.10
C GLN A 31 0.89 -5.38 -2.70
N SER A 32 1.83 -5.48 -3.65
CA SER A 32 3.24 -5.17 -3.42
C SER A 32 3.43 -3.72 -2.96
N TYR A 33 2.79 -2.75 -3.62
CA TYR A 33 2.88 -1.34 -3.21
C TYR A 33 2.29 -1.11 -1.82
N ARG A 34 1.14 -1.74 -1.51
CA ARG A 34 0.51 -1.61 -0.19
C ARG A 34 1.37 -2.20 0.93
N THR A 35 1.93 -3.39 0.74
CA THR A 35 2.78 -4.01 1.76
C THR A 35 4.09 -3.23 1.95
N SER A 36 4.73 -2.80 0.86
CA SER A 36 5.99 -2.02 0.92
C SER A 36 5.85 -0.68 1.63
N ALA A 37 4.63 -0.17 1.77
CA ALA A 37 4.33 1.04 2.53
C ALA A 37 4.49 0.86 4.04
N ASN A 38 4.65 -0.37 4.53
CA ASN A 38 4.82 -0.68 5.94
C ASN A 38 6.29 -1.01 6.30
N ASP A 39 7.12 -1.42 5.35
CA ASP A 39 8.47 -1.94 5.66
C ASP A 39 9.38 -0.88 6.31
N PRO A 40 9.47 0.36 5.80
CA PRO A 40 10.24 1.40 6.49
C PRO A 40 9.67 1.75 7.87
N GLN A 41 8.35 1.67 8.04
CA GLN A 41 7.65 2.01 9.29
C GLN A 41 7.95 0.96 10.35
N LEU A 42 7.95 -0.32 9.95
CA LEU A 42 8.36 -1.42 10.79
C LEU A 42 9.79 -1.21 11.25
N GLN A 43 10.73 -0.97 10.33
CA GLN A 43 12.13 -0.73 10.69
C GLN A 43 12.28 0.44 11.67
N MET A 44 11.67 1.60 11.38
CA MET A 44 11.77 2.78 12.23
C MET A 44 11.16 2.55 13.63
N ALA A 45 10.03 1.85 13.71
CA ALA A 45 9.41 1.53 14.99
C ALA A 45 10.23 0.50 15.78
N GLU A 46 10.81 -0.50 15.12
CA GLU A 46 11.69 -1.51 15.75
C GLU A 46 12.96 -0.84 16.29
N ASP A 47 13.62 -0.01 15.47
CA ASP A 47 14.83 0.71 15.87
C ASP A 47 14.56 1.63 17.08
N ALA A 48 13.44 2.35 17.06
CA ALA A 48 13.02 3.19 18.17
C ALA A 48 12.74 2.37 19.45
N ALA A 49 11.96 1.29 19.34
CA ALA A 49 11.65 0.41 20.46
C ALA A 49 12.91 -0.25 21.03
N ASN A 50 13.85 -0.67 20.17
CA ASN A 50 15.12 -1.26 20.56
C ASN A 50 16.03 -0.25 21.26
N ALA A 51 16.13 0.98 20.76
CA ALA A 51 16.89 2.05 21.40
C ALA A 51 16.38 2.33 22.82
N ILE A 52 15.05 2.42 23.00
CA ILE A 52 14.42 2.62 24.31
C ILE A 52 14.67 1.42 25.23
N SER A 53 14.55 0.20 24.70
CA SER A 53 14.83 -1.04 25.47
C SER A 53 16.27 -1.05 26.00
N LYS A 54 17.22 -0.50 25.23
CA LYS A 54 18.64 -0.32 25.61
C LYS A 54 18.90 0.88 26.52
N GLY A 55 17.87 1.64 26.90
CA GLY A 55 17.97 2.74 27.87
C GLY A 55 18.03 4.14 27.26
N ALA A 56 17.86 4.31 25.95
CA ALA A 56 17.72 5.64 25.36
C ALA A 56 16.44 6.33 25.87
N ALA A 57 16.52 7.65 26.09
CA ALA A 57 15.36 8.43 26.46
C ALA A 57 14.41 8.59 25.26
N PRO A 58 13.07 8.46 25.42
CA PRO A 58 12.13 8.59 24.31
C PRO A 58 12.31 9.86 23.46
N LYS A 59 12.59 11.02 24.09
CA LYS A 59 12.81 12.28 23.40
C LYS A 59 14.07 12.31 22.53
N THR A 60 15.12 11.56 22.88
CA THR A 60 16.36 11.53 22.08
C THR A 60 16.22 10.63 20.86
N VAL A 61 15.32 9.65 20.88
CA VAL A 61 15.06 8.72 19.76
C VAL A 61 14.34 9.41 18.61
N ILE A 62 13.42 10.33 18.91
CA ILE A 62 12.68 11.08 17.89
C ILE A 62 13.53 12.19 17.25
N GLY A 63 14.54 12.69 17.98
CA GLY A 63 15.36 13.83 17.57
C GLY A 63 14.66 15.19 17.78
N ALA A 64 15.43 16.28 17.64
CA ALA A 64 14.95 17.66 17.80
C ALA A 64 14.52 18.31 16.47
N ALA A 65 13.87 17.55 15.59
CA ALA A 65 13.42 18.05 14.30
C ALA A 65 12.13 18.88 14.43
N THR A 66 11.94 19.82 13.49
CA THR A 66 10.65 20.50 13.28
C THR A 66 9.54 19.44 13.17
N PRO A 67 8.38 19.65 13.83
CA PRO A 67 7.26 18.73 13.71
C PRO A 67 6.89 18.48 12.24
N VAL A 68 6.71 17.22 11.91
CA VAL A 68 6.22 16.75 10.63
C VAL A 68 4.71 16.96 10.60
N GLU A 69 4.29 17.98 9.86
CA GLU A 69 2.87 18.22 9.58
C GLU A 69 2.37 17.17 8.58
N ILE A 70 1.60 16.19 9.08
CA ILE A 70 1.27 14.96 8.32
C ILE A 70 0.26 15.20 7.19
N SER A 71 -0.43 16.35 7.20
CA SER A 71 -1.36 16.77 6.15
C SER A 71 -0.63 17.24 4.88
N GLU A 72 0.56 17.82 5.04
CA GLU A 72 1.33 18.43 3.95
C GLU A 72 2.56 17.59 3.57
N SER A 73 3.21 17.00 4.56
CA SER A 73 4.48 16.31 4.41
C SER A 73 4.34 14.83 4.02
N LEU A 74 5.33 14.33 3.29
CA LEU A 74 5.50 12.90 3.01
C LEU A 74 6.52 12.24 3.95
N SER A 75 7.16 13.02 4.82
CA SER A 75 8.19 12.54 5.72
C SER A 75 7.62 11.53 6.71
N PRO A 76 8.37 10.48 7.04
CA PRO A 76 7.98 9.59 8.10
C PRO A 76 8.09 10.30 9.45
N TYR A 77 7.32 9.82 10.42
CA TYR A 77 7.29 10.38 11.77
C TYR A 77 7.34 9.27 12.83
N LEU A 78 7.58 9.67 14.08
CA LEU A 78 7.57 8.83 15.26
C LEU A 78 6.69 9.45 16.36
N VAL A 79 5.94 8.60 17.06
CA VAL A 79 5.18 8.93 18.27
C VAL A 79 5.48 7.86 19.31
N ILE A 80 5.84 8.25 20.53
CA ILE A 80 6.15 7.31 21.61
C ILE A 80 5.15 7.49 22.74
N TYR A 81 4.62 6.37 23.22
CA TYR A 81 3.74 6.27 24.37
C TYR A 81 4.41 5.50 25.50
N ASP A 82 4.07 5.85 26.74
CA ASP A 82 4.41 5.03 27.91
C ASP A 82 3.46 3.82 28.05
N SER A 83 3.72 2.98 29.05
CA SER A 83 2.91 1.79 29.34
C SER A 83 1.48 2.09 29.82
N ALA A 84 1.22 3.32 30.28
CA ALA A 84 -0.09 3.81 30.67
C ALA A 84 -0.88 4.38 29.48
N GLY A 85 -0.27 4.48 28.30
CA GLY A 85 -0.87 5.02 27.09
C GLY A 85 -0.82 6.55 27.01
N ASN A 86 0.04 7.21 27.78
CA ASN A 86 0.29 8.64 27.64
C ASN A 86 1.41 8.89 26.61
N MET A 87 1.22 9.90 25.77
CA MET A 87 2.24 10.30 24.80
C MET A 87 3.39 11.01 25.51
N VAL A 88 4.61 10.48 25.37
CA VAL A 88 5.82 11.01 26.02
C VAL A 88 6.73 11.78 25.07
N ALA A 89 6.65 11.47 23.77
CA ALA A 89 7.39 12.17 22.73
C ALA A 89 6.68 12.01 21.37
N SER A 90 6.73 13.03 20.53
CA SER A 90 6.20 12.99 19.16
C SER A 90 6.93 14.03 18.31
N ASN A 91 7.26 13.70 17.07
CA ASN A 91 7.63 14.70 16.05
C ASN A 91 6.55 14.85 14.97
N ALA A 92 5.34 14.37 15.21
CA ALA A 92 4.24 14.50 14.27
C ALA A 92 3.24 15.55 14.74
N SER A 93 2.79 16.39 13.82
CA SER A 93 1.66 17.30 14.03
C SER A 93 0.58 17.08 12.98
N LEU A 94 -0.65 17.39 13.37
CA LEU A 94 -1.78 17.55 12.47
C LEU A 94 -2.44 18.91 12.78
N ASN A 95 -2.48 19.78 11.78
CA ASN A 95 -3.02 21.14 11.91
C ASN A 95 -2.36 21.92 13.08
N GLY A 96 -1.04 21.75 13.24
CA GLY A 96 -0.26 22.41 14.30
C GLY A 96 -0.41 21.80 15.71
N ALA A 97 -1.29 20.82 15.90
CA ALA A 97 -1.43 20.09 17.17
C ALA A 97 -0.63 18.77 17.14
N PRO A 98 -0.06 18.31 18.28
CA PRO A 98 0.62 17.01 18.33
C PRO A 98 -0.30 15.86 17.92
N LEU A 99 0.19 15.01 17.01
CA LEU A 99 -0.57 13.86 16.51
C LEU A 99 -0.85 12.86 17.63
N ARG A 100 -2.13 12.55 17.86
CA ARG A 100 -2.54 11.53 18.83
C ARG A 100 -3.09 10.30 18.12
N ILE A 101 -2.45 9.17 18.36
CA ILE A 101 -2.89 7.87 17.89
C ILE A 101 -4.14 7.44 18.67
N PRO A 102 -5.16 6.84 18.02
CA PRO A 102 -6.36 6.36 18.70
C PRO A 102 -6.02 5.39 19.83
N LYS A 103 -6.63 5.60 21.00
CA LYS A 103 -6.36 4.82 22.22
C LYS A 103 -6.47 3.31 22.00
N GLY A 104 -7.47 2.86 21.24
CA GLY A 104 -7.66 1.43 20.95
C GLY A 104 -6.46 0.77 20.26
N VAL A 105 -5.75 1.51 19.39
CA VAL A 105 -4.55 1.02 18.71
C VAL A 105 -3.38 0.94 19.69
N VAL A 106 -3.22 1.97 20.54
CA VAL A 106 -2.19 1.98 21.59
C VAL A 106 -2.39 0.82 22.56
N ASP A 107 -3.62 0.61 23.03
CA ASP A 107 -3.97 -0.47 23.95
C ASP A 107 -3.75 -1.85 23.32
N TYR A 108 -4.07 -2.00 22.02
CA TYR A 108 -3.82 -3.24 21.28
C TYR A 108 -2.31 -3.54 21.19
N VAL A 109 -1.48 -2.58 20.78
CA VAL A 109 -0.02 -2.78 20.71
C VAL A 109 0.57 -3.03 22.11
N ASN A 110 0.04 -2.38 23.15
CA ASN A 110 0.48 -2.64 24.52
C ASN A 110 0.25 -4.11 24.91
N LYS A 111 -0.90 -4.67 24.54
CA LYS A 111 -1.30 -6.03 24.87
C LYS A 111 -0.61 -7.09 23.99
N TYR A 112 -0.54 -6.87 22.68
CA TYR A 112 -0.10 -7.87 21.70
C TYR A 112 1.33 -7.64 21.18
N GLY A 113 1.96 -6.53 21.52
CA GLY A 113 3.37 -6.23 21.25
C GLY A 113 3.63 -5.56 19.90
N LYS A 114 2.81 -5.80 18.87
CA LYS A 114 2.91 -5.09 17.59
C LYS A 114 1.55 -4.94 16.90
N ASP A 115 1.43 -3.93 16.06
CA ASP A 115 0.32 -3.80 15.11
C ASP A 115 0.71 -2.95 13.90
N ALA A 116 0.03 -3.17 12.77
CA ALA A 116 0.15 -2.35 11.58
C ALA A 116 -1.24 -1.97 11.09
N ALA A 117 -1.49 -0.68 10.94
CA ALA A 117 -2.80 -0.16 10.59
C ALA A 117 -2.70 0.95 9.52
N THR A 118 -3.69 0.99 8.64
CA THR A 118 -3.96 2.19 7.85
C THR A 118 -4.88 3.08 8.66
N TRP A 119 -4.48 4.34 8.86
CA TRP A 119 -5.22 5.30 9.63
C TRP A 119 -5.45 6.58 8.83
N GLN A 120 -6.63 7.17 8.99
CA GLN A 120 -7.02 8.40 8.31
C GLN A 120 -7.62 9.36 9.34
N PRO A 121 -6.82 10.22 10.00
CA PRO A 121 -7.31 11.18 10.97
C PRO A 121 -8.30 12.19 10.38
N GLU A 122 -8.07 12.61 9.14
CA GLU A 122 -8.88 13.59 8.42
C GLU A 122 -9.08 13.18 6.96
N PRO A 123 -10.14 13.65 6.29
CA PRO A 123 -10.32 13.46 4.85
C PRO A 123 -9.05 13.82 4.06
N GLY A 124 -8.54 12.88 3.26
CA GLY A 124 -7.34 13.09 2.44
C GLY A 124 -6.00 12.85 3.16
N VAL A 125 -5.98 12.70 4.49
CA VAL A 125 -4.76 12.44 5.26
C VAL A 125 -4.67 10.95 5.60
N ARG A 126 -4.27 10.12 4.63
CA ARG A 126 -4.14 8.65 4.82
C ARG A 126 -2.71 8.28 5.17
N GLN A 127 -2.53 7.56 6.27
CA GLN A 127 -1.24 7.18 6.84
C GLN A 127 -1.14 5.66 6.99
N ALA A 128 0.02 5.10 6.64
CA ALA A 128 0.41 3.76 7.07
C ALA A 128 1.15 3.91 8.40
N MET A 129 0.77 3.12 9.39
CA MET A 129 1.32 3.21 10.74
C MET A 129 1.64 1.83 11.28
N VAL A 130 2.80 1.71 11.93
CA VAL A 130 3.23 0.49 12.63
C VAL A 130 3.59 0.87 14.06
N GLY A 131 3.06 0.11 15.02
CA GLY A 131 3.34 0.26 16.44
C GLY A 131 4.05 -0.96 17.00
N ILE A 132 5.07 -0.74 17.84
CA ILE A 132 5.87 -1.81 18.45
C ILE A 132 6.16 -1.49 19.91
N ARG A 133 5.97 -2.47 20.77
CA ARG A 133 6.26 -2.38 22.20
C ARG A 133 7.74 -2.68 22.48
N SER A 134 8.38 -1.80 23.24
CA SER A 134 9.74 -1.99 23.77
C SER A 134 9.77 -3.09 24.83
N ILE A 135 10.80 -3.94 24.74
CA ILE A 135 11.03 -5.05 25.67
C ILE A 135 11.55 -4.50 27.00
N GLY A 136 10.97 -4.97 28.11
CA GLY A 136 11.42 -4.67 29.48
C GLY A 136 11.09 -3.27 30.00
N LYS A 137 10.92 -2.25 29.14
CA LYS A 137 10.59 -0.87 29.55
C LYS A 137 9.11 -0.52 29.39
N GLY A 138 8.37 -1.26 28.55
CA GLY A 138 6.93 -1.08 28.39
C GLY A 138 6.48 0.15 27.59
N PHE A 139 7.41 0.90 27.00
CA PHE A 139 7.09 1.95 26.04
C PHE A 139 6.58 1.37 24.72
N ILE A 140 5.87 2.18 23.95
CA ILE A 140 5.35 1.81 22.64
C ILE A 140 5.81 2.87 21.64
N ALA A 141 6.52 2.45 20.59
CA ALA A 141 6.96 3.31 19.51
C ALA A 141 6.05 3.09 18.29
N PHE A 142 5.45 4.17 17.80
CA PHE A 142 4.72 4.21 16.54
C PHE A 142 5.54 4.93 15.50
N SER A 143 5.66 4.34 14.31
CA SER A 143 6.11 5.04 13.11
C SER A 143 4.97 5.13 12.12
N GLY A 144 4.89 6.25 11.41
CA GLY A 144 3.94 6.39 10.31
C GLY A 144 4.49 7.17 9.12
N ARG A 145 3.80 7.04 7.98
CA ARG A 145 4.07 7.81 6.75
C ARG A 145 2.80 8.02 5.94
N SER A 146 2.82 9.05 5.09
CA SER A 146 1.75 9.30 4.14
C SER A 146 1.68 8.21 3.07
N LEU A 147 0.45 7.75 2.79
CA LEU A 147 0.13 6.82 1.70
C LEU A 147 -0.04 7.49 0.34
N ARG A 148 0.01 8.84 0.28
CA ARG A 148 -0.29 9.61 -0.93
C ARG A 148 0.50 9.14 -2.16
N ARG A 149 1.81 8.92 -2.03
CA ARG A 149 2.66 8.42 -3.12
C ARG A 149 2.38 6.97 -3.51
N VAL A 150 1.96 6.14 -2.57
CA VAL A 150 1.59 4.73 -2.83
C VAL A 150 0.29 4.69 -3.61
N GLU A 151 -0.69 5.52 -3.23
CA GLU A 151 -1.99 5.61 -3.89
C GLU A 151 -1.87 6.19 -5.30
N GLU A 152 -1.02 7.21 -5.50
CA GLU A 152 -0.67 7.74 -6.83
C GLU A 152 -0.08 6.65 -7.74
N ARG A 153 0.85 5.83 -7.23
CA ARG A 153 1.46 4.72 -8.00
C ARG A 153 0.44 3.63 -8.35
N ILE A 154 -0.49 3.33 -7.45
CA ILE A 154 -1.59 2.39 -7.72
C ILE A 154 -2.53 2.93 -8.82
N SER A 155 -2.78 4.24 -8.83
CA SER A 155 -3.57 4.88 -9.89
C SER A 155 -2.88 4.75 -11.25
N ILE A 156 -1.60 5.12 -11.34
CA ILE A 156 -0.80 5.03 -12.56
C ILE A 156 -0.72 3.57 -13.05
N LEU A 157 -0.52 2.62 -12.14
CA LEU A 157 -0.54 1.19 -12.47
C LEU A 157 -1.88 0.79 -13.10
N GLY A 158 -3.00 1.25 -12.53
CA GLY A 158 -4.34 1.00 -13.06
C GLY A 158 -4.49 1.49 -14.49
N GLU A 159 -4.03 2.72 -14.77
CA GLU A 159 -4.04 3.30 -16.12
C GLU A 159 -3.18 2.48 -17.10
N GLN A 160 -1.97 2.11 -16.70
CA GLN A 160 -1.06 1.32 -17.53
C GLN A 160 -1.61 -0.07 -17.84
N VAL A 161 -2.15 -0.76 -16.84
CA VAL A 161 -2.77 -2.08 -17.02
C VAL A 161 -4.02 -1.98 -17.89
N ALA A 162 -4.85 -0.95 -17.70
CA ALA A 162 -6.04 -0.74 -18.52
C ALA A 162 -5.70 -0.48 -19.99
N LEU A 163 -4.69 0.35 -20.27
CA LEU A 163 -4.21 0.59 -21.63
C LEU A 163 -3.64 -0.68 -22.26
N GLY A 164 -2.78 -1.42 -21.54
CA GLY A 164 -2.22 -2.68 -22.01
C GLY A 164 -3.29 -3.73 -22.27
N TRP A 165 -4.32 -3.80 -21.41
CA TRP A 165 -5.45 -4.69 -21.58
C TRP A 165 -6.25 -4.39 -22.85
N ILE A 166 -6.63 -3.12 -23.08
CA ILE A 166 -7.37 -2.71 -24.28
C ILE A 166 -6.57 -3.01 -25.55
N MET A 167 -5.29 -2.65 -25.58
CA MET A 167 -4.42 -2.91 -26.74
C MET A 167 -4.28 -4.40 -27.02
N SER A 168 -4.18 -5.24 -25.98
CA SER A 168 -4.12 -6.69 -26.12
C SER A 168 -5.40 -7.28 -26.69
N LEU A 169 -6.57 -6.80 -26.24
CA LEU A 169 -7.87 -7.23 -26.74
C LEU A 169 -8.08 -6.86 -28.22
N ILE A 170 -7.73 -5.63 -28.59
CA ILE A 170 -7.81 -5.14 -29.98
C ILE A 170 -6.85 -5.91 -30.87
N GLY A 171 -5.59 -6.05 -30.44
CA GLY A 171 -4.57 -6.79 -31.18
C GLY A 171 -4.99 -8.24 -31.43
N MET A 172 -5.52 -8.92 -30.41
CA MET A 172 -6.04 -10.28 -30.54
C MET A 172 -7.23 -10.36 -31.51
N ALA A 173 -8.15 -9.38 -31.47
CA ALA A 173 -9.27 -9.32 -32.42
C ALA A 173 -8.78 -9.18 -33.88
N VAL A 174 -7.81 -8.29 -34.12
CA VAL A 174 -7.23 -8.06 -35.46
C VAL A 174 -6.54 -9.32 -35.97
N VAL A 175 -5.73 -9.99 -35.14
CA VAL A 175 -5.04 -11.23 -35.52
C VAL A 175 -6.04 -12.32 -35.91
N LEU A 176 -7.08 -12.56 -35.10
CA LEU A 176 -8.10 -13.57 -35.41
C LEU A 176 -8.87 -13.23 -36.69
N PHE A 177 -9.13 -11.95 -36.94
CA PHE A 177 -9.78 -11.51 -38.17
C PHE A 177 -8.89 -11.76 -39.40
N ILE A 178 -7.61 -11.43 -39.34
CA ILE A 178 -6.63 -11.68 -40.40
C ILE A 178 -6.52 -13.18 -40.67
N ILE A 179 -6.32 -14.01 -39.63
CA ILE A 179 -6.20 -15.46 -39.79
C ILE A 179 -7.41 -16.03 -40.54
N ASN A 180 -8.62 -15.64 -40.13
CA ASN A 180 -9.86 -16.08 -40.77
C ASN A 180 -10.04 -15.52 -42.20
N ALA A 181 -9.47 -14.35 -42.52
CA ALA A 181 -9.50 -13.79 -43.87
C ALA A 181 -8.55 -14.52 -44.84
N PHE A 182 -7.40 -15.02 -44.34
CA PHE A 182 -6.34 -15.62 -45.18
C PHE A 182 -6.27 -17.16 -45.14
N THR A 183 -7.08 -17.87 -44.34
CA THR A 183 -7.09 -19.34 -44.38
C THR A 183 -7.87 -19.87 -45.60
N PRO A 184 -7.22 -20.55 -46.58
CA PRO A 184 -7.90 -21.07 -47.76
C PRO A 184 -8.80 -22.27 -47.43
N ARG A 185 -9.93 -22.34 -48.12
CA ARG A 185 -11.07 -23.26 -47.86
C ARG A 185 -10.79 -24.75 -48.11
N SER A 186 -9.62 -25.13 -48.63
CA SER A 186 -9.30 -26.50 -49.07
C SER A 186 -8.65 -27.38 -48.00
N ALA A 187 -8.37 -26.86 -46.80
CA ALA A 187 -7.67 -27.59 -45.73
C ALA A 187 -8.57 -28.17 -44.62
N LEU A 188 -9.90 -28.13 -44.79
CA LEU A 188 -10.89 -28.59 -43.80
C LEU A 188 -11.93 -29.55 -44.40
N SER A 189 -11.53 -30.40 -45.35
CA SER A 189 -12.29 -31.58 -45.77
C SER A 189 -11.77 -32.84 -45.09
#